data_AF-A0A9D8JR61-F1
#
_entry.id   AF-A0A9D8JR61-F1
#
_cell.length_a   1.000
_cell.length_b   1.000
_cell.length_c   1.000
_cell.angle_alpha   90.00
_cell.angle_beta   90.00
_cell.angle_gamma   90.00
#
_symmetry.space_group_name_H-M   'P 1'
#
loop_
_entity.id
_entity.type
_entity.pdbx_description
1 polymer ?
#
loop_
_entity_poly.entity_id
_entity_poly.type
_entity_poly.pdbx_seq_one_letter_code
_entity_poly.pdbx_strand_id
1 'polypeptide(L)' 'MYLFEMKNGKKKLAYGQSPEDALEILSYRLSPEEMDEIIKDKFTKINQRQLQEHVHLLG' A
#
# COMPACT_ATOMS: atom_id res chain seq x y z
N MET A 1 -5.55 -7.56 -2.64
CA MET A 1 -4.89 -6.58 -1.74
C MET A 1 -4.05 -5.67 -2.62
N TYR A 2 -3.77 -4.46 -2.18
CA TYR A 2 -2.99 -3.49 -2.94
C TYR A 2 -1.74 -3.13 -2.14
N LEU A 3 -0.57 -3.27 -2.76
CA LEU A 3 0.70 -2.80 -2.23
C LEU A 3 1.01 -1.46 -2.88
N PHE A 4 1.01 -0.41 -2.09
CA PHE A 4 1.44 0.92 -2.52
C PHE A 4 2.93 1.08 -2.28
N GLU A 5 3.66 1.58 -3.29
CA GLU A 5 5.07 1.95 -3.11
C GLU A 5 5.19 3.27 -2.36
N MET A 6 6.14 3.33 -1.44
CA MET A 6 6.54 4.56 -0.77
C MET A 6 7.84 5.10 -1.37
N LYS A 7 8.03 6.42 -1.32
CA LYS A 7 9.27 7.12 -1.72
C LYS A 7 10.49 6.58 -0.97
N ASN A 8 10.31 6.12 0.26
CA ASN A 8 11.34 5.52 1.10
C ASN A 8 11.71 4.07 0.71
N GLY A 9 11.16 3.53 -0.39
CA GLY A 9 11.43 2.17 -0.88
C GLY A 9 10.64 1.05 -0.18
N LYS A 10 9.95 1.38 0.92
CA LYS A 10 9.00 0.49 1.59
C LYS A 10 7.69 0.40 0.81
N LYS A 11 6.88 -0.61 1.13
CA LYS A 11 5.53 -0.75 0.60
C LYS A 11 4.50 -0.79 1.71
N LYS A 12 3.32 -0.23 1.45
CA LYS A 12 2.19 -0.24 2.38
C LYS A 12 1.09 -1.12 1.83
N LEU A 13 0.62 -2.04 2.66
CA LEU A 13 -0.46 -2.94 2.31
C LEU A 13 -1.81 -2.29 2.63
N ALA A 14 -2.66 -2.24 1.63
CA ALA A 14 -4.04 -1.80 1.75
C ALA A 14 -5.01 -2.90 1.28
N TYR A 15 -6.21 -2.83 1.86
CA TYR A 15 -7.33 -3.68 1.51
C TYR A 15 -8.44 -2.76 1.05
N GLY A 16 -8.99 -3.03 -0.12
CA GLY A 16 -10.12 -2.29 -0.67
C GLY A 16 -10.67 -3.05 -1.87
N GLN A 17 -11.88 -2.71 -2.28
CA GLN A 17 -12.49 -3.30 -3.48
C GLN A 17 -11.79 -2.80 -4.75
N SER A 18 -11.36 -1.54 -4.74
CA SER A 18 -10.64 -0.84 -5.80
C SER A 18 -9.34 -0.24 -5.27
N PRO A 19 -8.37 0.13 -6.14
CA PRO A 19 -7.17 0.82 -5.70
C PRO A 19 -7.48 2.16 -5.00
N GLU A 20 -8.51 2.88 -5.43
CA GLU A 20 -8.99 4.11 -4.79
C GLU A 20 -9.50 3.86 -3.36
N ASP A 21 -10.37 2.87 -3.21
CA ASP A 21 -10.92 2.41 -1.93
C ASP A 21 -9.81 1.95 -0.97
N ALA A 22 -8.83 1.20 -1.50
CA ALA A 22 -7.67 0.76 -0.76
C ALA A 22 -6.79 1.95 -0.32
N LEU A 23 -6.58 2.93 -1.19
CA LEU A 23 -5.83 4.15 -0.89
C LEU A 23 -6.54 5.00 0.16
N GLU A 24 -7.87 5.08 0.10
CA GLU A 24 -8.70 5.80 1.07
C GLU A 24 -8.62 5.15 2.45
N ILE A 25 -8.79 3.83 2.53
CA ILE A 25 -8.59 3.04 3.77
C ILE A 25 -7.17 3.19 4.31
N LEU A 26 -6.19 3.24 3.42
CA LEU A 26 -4.79 3.48 3.77
C LEU A 26 -4.62 4.90 4.37
N SER A 27 -5.25 5.92 3.76
CA SER A 27 -5.27 7.31 4.24
C SER A 27 -5.86 7.45 5.63
N TYR A 28 -6.90 6.67 5.96
CA TYR A 28 -7.50 6.71 7.30
C TYR A 28 -6.57 6.15 8.39
N ARG A 29 -5.62 5.29 8.02
CA ARG A 29 -4.74 4.59 8.96
C ARG A 29 -3.35 5.20 9.03
N LEU A 30 -2.95 5.93 7.99
CA LEU A 30 -1.66 6.61 7.90
C LEU A 30 -1.77 8.05 8.36
N SER A 31 -0.67 8.57 8.91
CA SER A 31 -0.49 10.00 9.10
C SER A 31 -0.37 10.71 7.74
N PRO A 32 -0.72 12.01 7.67
CA PRO A 32 -0.57 12.80 6.44
C PRO A 32 0.88 12.78 5.88
N GLU A 33 1.87 12.68 6.76
CA GLU A 33 3.30 12.58 6.40
C GLU A 33 3.61 11.27 5.66
N GLU A 34 3.14 10.14 6.19
CA GLU A 34 3.30 8.82 5.56
C GLU A 34 2.51 8.72 4.26
N MET A 35 1.39 9.44 4.15
CA MET A 35 0.60 9.47 2.93
C MET A 35 1.26 10.31 1.83
N ASP A 36 2.04 11.33 2.16
CA ASP A 36 2.87 12.05 1.18
C ASP A 36 4.00 11.15 0.64
N GLU A 37 4.50 10.24 1.46
CA GLU A 37 5.46 9.23 1.04
C GLU A 37 4.86 8.21 0.07
N ILE A 38 3.54 7.99 0.05
CA ILE A 38 2.87 7.03 -0.83
C ILE A 38 2.80 7.54 -2.28
N ILE A 39 3.25 6.70 -3.20
CA ILE A 39 3.14 6.93 -4.64
C ILE A 39 1.81 6.32 -5.13
N LYS A 40 0.76 7.15 -5.17
CA LYS A 40 -0.61 6.75 -5.57
C LYS A 40 -0.69 6.09 -6.95
N ASP A 41 0.23 6.48 -7.85
CA ASP A 41 0.32 5.95 -9.21
C ASP A 41 1.01 4.57 -9.26
N LYS A 42 1.83 4.25 -8.26
CA LYS A 42 2.55 2.97 -8.15
C LYS A 42 1.92 2.08 -7.10
N PHE A 43 1.03 1.22 -7.58
CA PHE A 43 0.47 0.14 -6.78
C PHE A 43 0.56 -1.18 -7.52
N THR A 44 0.73 -2.26 -6.74
CA THR A 44 0.66 -3.63 -7.26
C THR A 44 -0.49 -4.35 -6.59
N LYS A 45 -1.42 -4.83 -7.39
CA LYS A 45 -2.48 -5.72 -6.90
C LYS A 45 -1.86 -7.10 -6.68
N ILE A 46 -1.84 -7.53 -5.43
CA ILE A 46 -1.36 -8.85 -5.04
C ILE A 46 -2.47 -9.70 -4.45
N ASN A 47 -2.33 -11.01 -4.64
CA ASN A 47 -3.19 -12.00 -4.01
C ASN A 47 -2.64 -12.42 -2.63
N GLN A 48 -3.47 -13.00 -1.77
CA GLN A 48 -3.09 -13.36 -0.39
C GLN A 48 -1.87 -14.28 -0.32
N ARG A 49 -1.68 -15.14 -1.32
CA ARG A 49 -0.52 -16.03 -1.43
C ARG A 49 0.79 -15.27 -1.69
N GLN A 50 0.73 -14.19 -2.46
CA GLN A 50 1.89 -13.35 -2.77
C GLN A 50 2.26 -12.41 -1.63
N LEU A 51 1.37 -12.21 -0.65
CA LEU A 51 1.68 -11.39 0.53
C LEU A 51 2.93 -11.91 1.26
N GLN A 52 3.09 -13.24 1.34
CA GLN A 52 4.21 -13.86 2.02
C GLN A 52 5.53 -13.55 1.30
N GLU A 53 5.51 -13.41 -0.03
CA GLU A 53 6.66 -12.97 -0.82
C GLU A 53 6.93 -11.48 -0.69
N HIS A 54 5.94 -10.65 -0.34
CA HIS A 54 6.12 -9.20 -0.22
C HIS A 54 6.20 -8.70 1.22
N VAL A 55 6.03 -9.58 2.21
CA VAL A 55 6.00 -9.21 3.63
C VAL A 55 7.29 -8.54 4.09
N HIS A 56 8.42 -8.90 3.47
CA HIS A 56 9.73 -8.31 3.75
C HIS A 56 9.87 -6.88 3.20
N LEU A 57 8.98 -6.46 2.30
CA LEU A 57 8.93 -5.09 1.75
C LEU A 57 7.97 -4.20 2.55
N LEU A 58 7.20 -4.76 3.47
CA LEU A 58 6.32 -4.02 4.36
C LEU A 58 7.14 -3.42 5.51
N GLY A 59 6.88 -2.16 5.84
CA GLY A 59 7.51 -1.56 7.03
C GLY A 59 6.94 -0.25 7.47
#